data_AF-A0A963EN23-F1
#
_entry.id   AF-A0A963EN23-F1
#
_cell.length_a   1.000
_cell.length_b   1.000
_cell.length_c   1.000
_cell.angle_alpha   90.00
_cell.angle_beta   90.00
_cell.angle_gamma   90.00
#
_symmetry.space_group_name_H-M   'P 1'
#
loop_
_entity.id
_entity.type
_entity.pdbx_description
1 polymer ?
#
loop_
_entity_poly.entity_id
_entity_poly.type
_entity_poly.pdbx_seq_one_letter_code
_entity_poly.pdbx_strand_id
1 'polypeptide(L)'
;CMSWLFWQVGSAPYLGGGFGHFYAYASEKYEYAINRFAMEVKRQLDVLDRNLSGRRYLGGNEYTIADIATYPWYGQLVLGSLYDAQEFLDVRRYSNVRRWASEIQLRPAVQRGQRVNKTSGPEDEQLRERHDASDLD
;
A
#
# COMPACT_ATOMS: atom_id res chain seq x y z
N CYS A 1 -13.08 -10.84 7.26
CA CYS A 1 -11.72 -10.47 7.70
C CYS A 1 -10.66 -11.41 7.13
N MET A 2 -10.57 -12.68 7.57
CA MET A 2 -9.44 -13.56 7.25
C MET A 2 -9.19 -13.79 5.75
N SER A 3 -10.23 -13.92 4.93
CA SER A 3 -10.05 -14.07 3.47
C SER A 3 -9.26 -12.92 2.85
N TRP A 4 -9.49 -11.67 3.29
CA TRP A 4 -8.77 -10.50 2.81
C TRP A 4 -7.35 -10.42 3.36
N LEU A 5 -7.12 -10.85 4.60
CA LEU A 5 -5.78 -10.94 5.17
C LEU A 5 -4.92 -11.94 4.39
N PHE A 6 -5.43 -13.15 4.14
CA PHE A 6 -4.70 -14.14 3.34
C PHE A 6 -4.56 -13.76 1.88
N TRP A 7 -5.56 -13.09 1.30
CA TRP A 7 -5.42 -12.50 -0.03
C TRP A 7 -4.24 -11.53 -0.07
N GLN A 8 -4.10 -10.64 0.92
CA GLN A 8 -2.99 -9.67 0.99
C GLN A 8 -1.64 -10.38 1.07
N VAL A 9 -1.53 -11.41 1.92
CA VAL A 9 -0.30 -12.20 2.06
C VAL A 9 0.11 -12.85 0.73
N GLY A 10 -0.86 -13.34 -0.05
CA GLY A 10 -0.61 -13.94 -1.36
C GLY A 10 -0.41 -12.93 -2.51
N SER A 11 -0.96 -11.72 -2.40
CA SER A 11 -0.94 -10.73 -3.48
C SER A 11 0.25 -9.77 -3.42
N ALA A 12 0.68 -9.38 -2.22
CA ALA A 12 1.79 -8.44 -2.02
C ALA A 12 3.12 -8.86 -2.69
N PRO A 13 3.50 -10.16 -2.76
CA PRO A 13 4.69 -10.57 -3.50
C PRO A 13 4.68 -10.16 -4.98
N TYR A 14 3.52 -10.13 -5.65
CA TYR A 14 3.43 -9.66 -7.03
C TYR A 14 3.64 -8.15 -7.14
N LEU A 15 3.22 -7.37 -6.13
CA LEU A 15 3.45 -5.93 -6.08
C LEU A 15 4.90 -5.59 -5.74
N GLY A 16 5.48 -6.20 -4.70
CA GLY A 16 6.85 -5.92 -4.26
C GLY A 16 7.91 -6.68 -5.06
N GLY A 17 7.93 -8.00 -4.92
CA GLY A 17 8.93 -8.88 -5.55
C GLY A 17 8.76 -9.04 -7.07
N GLY A 18 7.57 -8.75 -7.60
CA GLY A 18 7.30 -8.66 -9.03
C GLY A 18 7.48 -7.22 -9.52
N PHE A 19 6.39 -6.45 -9.47
CA PHE A 19 6.34 -5.12 -10.07
C PHE A 19 7.40 -4.19 -9.51
N GLY A 20 7.48 -4.00 -8.20
CA GLY A 20 8.44 -3.10 -7.55
C GLY A 20 9.89 -3.45 -7.90
N HIS A 21 10.24 -4.74 -7.88
CA HIS A 21 11.56 -5.20 -8.29
C HIS A 21 11.88 -4.84 -9.74
N PHE A 22 11.07 -5.31 -10.70
CA PHE A 22 11.36 -5.12 -12.13
C PHE A 22 11.18 -3.66 -12.60
N TYR A 23 10.31 -2.89 -11.95
CA TYR A 23 10.04 -1.51 -12.28
C TYR A 23 11.05 -0.54 -11.65
N ALA A 24 11.38 -0.70 -10.36
CA ALA A 24 12.18 0.27 -9.62
C ALA A 24 13.62 -0.16 -9.32
N TYR A 25 13.88 -1.45 -9.09
CA TYR A 25 15.16 -1.90 -8.54
C TYR A 25 16.08 -2.67 -9.51
N ALA A 26 15.52 -3.42 -10.47
CA ALA A 26 16.32 -4.18 -11.42
C ALA A 26 17.28 -3.26 -12.19
N SER A 27 18.51 -3.72 -12.41
CA SER A 27 19.57 -2.94 -13.07
C SER A 27 19.24 -2.59 -14.52
N GLU A 28 18.37 -3.37 -15.16
CA GLU A 28 17.90 -3.19 -16.53
C GLU A 28 16.38 -3.25 -16.58
N LYS A 29 15.79 -2.68 -17.64
CA LYS A 29 14.34 -2.71 -17.87
C LYS A 29 13.95 -3.91 -18.72
N TYR A 30 13.36 -4.91 -18.07
CA TYR A 30 12.84 -6.11 -18.72
C TYR A 30 11.36 -5.92 -19.07
N GLU A 31 11.08 -5.50 -20.30
CA GLU A 31 9.72 -5.19 -20.76
C GLU A 31 8.72 -6.29 -20.44
N TYR A 32 9.05 -7.56 -20.73
CA TYR A 32 8.17 -8.70 -20.44
C TYR A 32 7.79 -8.79 -18.96
N ALA A 33 8.77 -8.68 -18.06
CA ALA A 33 8.54 -8.80 -16.63
C ALA A 33 7.75 -7.61 -16.09
N ILE A 34 8.11 -6.39 -16.51
CA ILE A 34 7.39 -5.17 -16.15
C ILE A 34 5.94 -5.28 -16.59
N ASN A 35 5.67 -5.64 -17.85
CA ASN A 35 4.31 -5.77 -18.37
C ASN A 35 3.50 -6.82 -17.61
N ARG A 36 4.09 -8.00 -17.34
CA ARG A 36 3.44 -9.08 -16.58
C ARG A 36 3.00 -8.61 -15.19
N PHE A 37 3.92 -8.03 -14.42
CA PHE A 37 3.62 -7.68 -13.04
C PHE A 37 2.84 -6.39 -12.91
N ALA A 38 3.01 -5.42 -13.82
CA ALA A 38 2.16 -4.24 -13.88
C ALA A 38 0.70 -4.62 -14.17
N MET A 39 0.46 -5.55 -15.10
CA MET A 39 -0.88 -6.04 -15.40
C MET A 39 -1.52 -6.71 -14.17
N GLU A 40 -0.77 -7.54 -13.45
CA GLU A 40 -1.27 -8.17 -12.22
C GLU A 40 -1.54 -7.16 -11.10
N VAL A 41 -0.66 -6.16 -10.89
CA VAL A 41 -0.89 -5.11 -9.89
C VAL A 41 -2.14 -4.29 -10.24
N LYS A 42 -2.35 -3.94 -11.51
CA LYS A 42 -3.58 -3.25 -11.97
C LYS A 42 -4.83 -4.11 -11.74
N ARG A 43 -4.74 -5.43 -11.92
CA ARG A 43 -5.83 -6.36 -11.60
C ARG A 43 -6.11 -6.41 -10.10
N GLN A 44 -5.08 -6.43 -9.26
CA GLN A 44 -5.22 -6.41 -7.80
C GLN A 44 -5.86 -5.09 -7.32
N LEU A 45 -5.45 -3.96 -7.88
CA LEU A 45 -6.08 -2.66 -7.64
C LEU A 45 -7.55 -2.66 -8.06
N ASP A 46 -7.90 -3.24 -9.21
CA ASP A 46 -9.31 -3.37 -9.65
C ASP A 46 -10.14 -4.26 -8.72
N VAL A 47 -9.57 -5.37 -8.21
CA VAL A 47 -10.24 -6.21 -7.19
C VAL A 47 -10.54 -5.41 -5.92
N LEU A 48 -9.55 -4.65 -5.42
CA LEU A 48 -9.72 -3.81 -4.25
C LEU A 48 -10.76 -2.71 -4.50
N ASP A 49 -10.68 -2.02 -5.63
CA ASP A 49 -11.57 -0.91 -5.97
C ASP A 49 -13.03 -1.35 -6.05
N ARG A 50 -13.29 -2.47 -6.74
CA ARG A 50 -14.63 -3.05 -6.83
C ARG A 50 -15.16 -3.47 -5.46
N ASN A 51 -14.35 -4.09 -4.62
CA ASN A 51 -14.78 -4.46 -3.26
C ASN A 51 -15.10 -3.22 -2.39
N LEU A 52 -14.28 -2.17 -2.49
CA LEU A 52 -14.42 -0.93 -1.73
C LEU A 52 -15.50 0.02 -2.28
N SER A 53 -16.06 -0.25 -3.46
CA SER A 53 -17.16 0.54 -4.04
C SER A 53 -18.45 0.49 -3.19
N GLY A 54 -18.71 -0.64 -2.53
CA GLY A 54 -19.87 -0.84 -1.66
C GLY A 54 -19.51 -1.06 -0.19
N ARG A 55 -18.23 -0.91 0.19
CA ARG A 55 -17.73 -1.21 1.53
C ARG A 55 -16.75 -0.14 2.00
N ARG A 56 -16.86 0.27 3.25
CA ARG A 56 -15.95 1.25 3.84
C ARG A 56 -14.53 0.70 3.97
N TYR A 57 -14.41 -0.55 4.40
CA TYR A 57 -13.17 -1.30 4.61
C TYR A 57 -13.23 -2.65 3.91
N LEU A 58 -12.10 -3.35 3.80
CA LEU A 58 -12.03 -4.60 3.04
C LEU A 58 -13.00 -5.66 3.58
N GLY A 59 -13.07 -5.77 4.91
CA GLY A 59 -13.93 -6.71 5.62
C GLY A 59 -15.41 -6.32 5.69
N GLY A 60 -15.79 -5.09 5.32
CA GLY A 60 -17.13 -4.55 5.53
C GLY A 60 -17.11 -3.12 6.07
N ASN A 61 -17.84 -2.86 7.14
CA ASN A 61 -17.99 -1.51 7.72
C ASN A 61 -16.96 -1.19 8.81
N GLU A 62 -16.27 -2.20 9.34
CA GLU A 62 -15.31 -2.05 10.43
C GLU A 62 -13.87 -2.19 9.93
N TYR A 63 -12.98 -1.42 10.53
CA TYR A 63 -11.54 -1.46 10.26
C TYR A 63 -10.94 -2.71 10.92
N THR A 64 -10.19 -3.50 10.14
CA THR A 64 -9.65 -4.78 10.61
C THR A 64 -8.17 -4.92 10.31
N ILE A 65 -7.55 -6.00 10.81
CA ILE A 65 -6.17 -6.35 10.48
C ILE A 65 -5.95 -6.59 8.98
N ALA A 66 -6.99 -6.92 8.21
CA ALA A 66 -6.88 -7.01 6.76
C ALA A 66 -6.57 -5.65 6.13
N ASP A 67 -7.19 -4.58 6.63
CA ASP A 67 -6.91 -3.21 6.20
C ASP A 67 -5.51 -2.77 6.65
N ILE A 68 -5.12 -3.08 7.89
CA ILE A 68 -3.76 -2.83 8.43
C ILE A 68 -2.70 -3.49 7.55
N ALA A 69 -2.91 -4.74 7.12
CA ALA A 69 -1.95 -5.46 6.30
C ALA A 69 -1.89 -4.95 4.86
N THR A 70 -3.03 -4.51 4.30
CA THR A 70 -3.13 -4.11 2.89
C THR A 70 -2.67 -2.67 2.67
N TYR A 71 -2.92 -1.78 3.62
CA TYR A 71 -2.69 -0.34 3.50
C TYR A 71 -1.22 0.06 3.25
N PRO A 72 -0.22 -0.49 3.96
CA PRO A 72 1.19 -0.16 3.72
C PRO A 72 1.67 -0.50 2.32
N TRP A 73 0.96 -1.39 1.61
CA TRP A 73 1.25 -1.78 0.24
C TRP A 73 0.42 -1.00 -0.78
N TYR A 74 -0.88 -1.30 -0.85
CA TYR A 74 -1.74 -0.74 -1.89
C TYR A 74 -2.16 0.69 -1.57
N GLY A 75 -2.33 1.02 -0.29
CA GLY A 75 -2.67 2.38 0.14
C GLY A 75 -1.53 3.35 -0.15
N GLN A 76 -0.32 3.02 0.30
CA GLN A 76 0.88 3.81 0.03
C GLN A 76 1.20 3.91 -1.46
N LEU A 77 0.96 2.85 -2.25
CA LEU A 77 1.09 2.90 -3.70
C LEU A 77 0.16 3.94 -4.34
N VAL A 78 -1.14 3.90 -4.03
CA VAL A 78 -2.10 4.85 -4.65
C VAL A 78 -1.98 6.27 -4.10
N LEU A 79 -1.36 6.44 -2.93
CA LEU A 79 -1.01 7.75 -2.35
C LEU A 79 0.36 8.27 -2.81
N GLY A 80 1.18 7.43 -3.46
CA GLY A 80 2.39 7.86 -4.17
C GLY A 80 3.67 7.75 -3.41
N SER A 81 3.66 6.93 -2.37
CA SER A 81 4.80 6.74 -1.48
C SER A 81 5.63 5.51 -1.83
N LEU A 82 5.27 4.79 -2.92
CA LEU A 82 5.98 3.59 -3.39
C LEU A 82 6.33 3.66 -4.87
N TYR A 83 7.61 3.41 -5.17
CA TYR A 83 8.18 3.13 -6.49
C TYR A 83 8.00 4.22 -7.56
N ASP A 84 7.54 5.42 -7.21
CA ASP A 84 7.19 6.49 -8.17
C ASP A 84 6.28 6.01 -9.32
N ALA A 85 5.42 5.02 -9.03
CA ALA A 85 4.69 4.25 -10.04
C ALA A 85 3.26 4.75 -10.33
N GLN A 86 2.84 5.86 -9.72
CA GLN A 86 1.44 6.32 -9.76
C GLN A 86 0.92 6.55 -11.18
N GLU A 87 1.70 7.27 -11.98
CA GLU A 87 1.35 7.60 -13.36
C GLU A 87 1.34 6.33 -14.21
N PHE A 88 2.38 5.51 -14.09
CA PHE A 88 2.52 4.27 -14.85
C PHE A 88 1.37 3.28 -14.60
N LEU A 89 0.96 3.12 -13.34
CA LEU A 89 -0.15 2.24 -12.98
C LEU A 89 -1.53 2.90 -13.15
N ASP A 90 -1.60 4.19 -13.49
CA ASP A 90 -2.82 4.99 -13.59
C ASP A 90 -3.68 4.89 -12.32
N VAL A 91 -3.04 5.10 -11.16
CA VAL A 91 -3.67 4.86 -9.86
C VAL A 91 -4.88 5.77 -9.60
N ARG A 92 -4.99 6.89 -10.34
CA ARG A 92 -6.08 7.86 -10.22
C ARG A 92 -7.44 7.27 -10.56
N ARG A 93 -7.51 6.22 -11.39
CA ARG A 93 -8.77 5.52 -11.74
C ARG A 93 -9.39 4.75 -10.58
N TYR A 94 -8.60 4.33 -9.59
CA TYR A 94 -9.06 3.53 -8.45
C TYR A 94 -9.55 4.44 -7.31
N SER A 95 -10.66 5.14 -7.57
CA SER A 95 -11.20 6.15 -6.65
C SER A 95 -11.58 5.58 -5.29
N ASN A 96 -12.08 4.35 -5.23
CA ASN A 96 -12.50 3.70 -3.99
C ASN A 96 -11.29 3.27 -3.14
N VAL A 97 -10.23 2.78 -3.80
CA VAL A 97 -8.95 2.48 -3.12
C VAL A 97 -8.31 3.76 -2.59
N ARG A 98 -8.32 4.85 -3.36
CA ARG A 98 -7.78 6.14 -2.91
C ARG A 98 -8.56 6.72 -1.73
N ARG A 99 -9.90 6.65 -1.75
CA ARG A 99 -10.74 7.02 -0.59
C ARG A 99 -10.38 6.20 0.65
N TRP A 100 -10.36 4.87 0.52
CA TRP A 100 -9.97 3.96 1.60
C TRP A 100 -8.60 4.28 2.18
N ALA A 101 -7.60 4.48 1.32
CA ALA A 101 -6.24 4.78 1.72
C ALA A 101 -6.16 6.13 2.46
N SER A 102 -6.86 7.15 1.96
CA SER A 102 -6.90 8.48 2.57
C SER A 102 -7.56 8.45 3.95
N GLU A 103 -8.68 7.72 4.11
CA GLU A 103 -9.32 7.54 5.41
C GLU A 103 -8.41 6.84 6.42
N ILE A 104 -7.62 5.85 5.99
CA ILE A 104 -6.68 5.14 6.87
C ILE A 104 -5.48 6.02 7.23
N GLN A 105 -4.93 6.77 6.27
CA GLN A 105 -3.80 7.70 6.46
C GLN A 105 -4.08 8.74 7.55
N LEU A 106 -5.34 9.16 7.71
CA LEU A 106 -5.76 10.15 8.70
C LEU A 106 -5.89 9.58 10.14
N ARG A 107 -5.73 8.27 10.33
CA ARG A 107 -5.83 7.66 11.67
C ARG A 107 -4.58 8.04 12.48
N PRO A 108 -4.71 8.60 13.71
CA PRO A 108 -3.56 8.97 14.53
C PRO A 108 -2.57 7.81 14.77
N ALA A 109 -3.09 6.59 14.97
CA ALA A 109 -2.25 5.41 15.15
C ALA A 109 -1.46 5.03 13.89
N VAL A 110 -1.99 5.29 12.69
CA VAL A 110 -1.29 5.05 11.43
C VAL A 110 -0.19 6.07 11.23
N GLN A 111 -0.49 7.36 11.45
CA GLN A 111 0.50 8.44 11.38
C GLN A 111 1.67 8.20 12.35
N ARG A 112 1.37 7.80 13.59
CA ARG A 112 2.38 7.43 14.58
C ARG A 112 3.18 6.19 14.17
N GLY A 113 2.50 5.13 13.75
CA GLY A 113 3.13 3.85 13.41
C GLY A 113 4.05 3.93 12.19
N GLN A 114 3.73 4.76 11.20
CA GLN A 114 4.53 4.91 9.99
C GLN A 114 5.91 5.55 10.23
N ARG A 115 6.10 6.24 11.36
CA ARG A 115 7.38 6.86 11.71
C ARG A 115 8.35 5.83 12.29
N VAL A 116 7.85 4.77 12.92
CA VAL A 116 8.66 3.77 13.64
C VAL A 116 9.50 2.95 12.66
N ASN A 117 10.80 2.84 12.96
CA ASN A 117 11.85 2.23 12.13
C ASN A 117 12.00 2.84 10.73
N LYS A 118 11.42 4.01 10.46
CA LYS A 118 11.58 4.71 9.18
C LYS A 118 12.93 5.43 9.18
N THR A 119 13.73 5.20 8.13
CA THR A 119 15.10 5.76 7.98
C THR A 119 15.28 6.59 6.72
N SER A 120 14.18 6.98 6.07
CA SER A 120 14.15 7.75 4.82
C SER A 120 12.93 8.67 4.78
N GLY A 121 12.95 9.67 3.88
CA GLY A 121 11.93 10.72 3.80
C GLY A 121 12.26 11.94 4.67
N PRO A 122 11.29 12.82 4.96
CA PRO A 122 11.48 13.96 5.86
C PRO A 122 11.93 13.51 7.26
N GLU A 123 12.81 14.27 7.92
CA GLU A 123 13.36 13.89 9.24
C GLU A 123 12.31 13.88 10.35
N ASP A 124 11.33 14.79 10.31
CA ASP A 124 10.23 14.89 11.25
C ASP A 124 9.26 13.69 11.18
N GLU A 125 9.27 12.98 10.05
CA GLU A 125 8.52 11.74 9.84
C GLU A 125 9.30 10.46 10.24
N GLN A 126 10.53 10.57 10.74
CA GLN A 126 11.37 9.41 11.06
C GLN A 126 11.50 9.18 12.57
N LEU A 127 11.45 7.92 12.97
CA LEU A 127 11.83 7.46 14.30
C LEU A 127 12.58 6.12 14.16
N ARG A 128 13.90 6.10 14.40
CA ARG A 128 14.72 4.90 14.16
C ARG A 128 14.34 3.73 15.06
N GLU A 129 14.04 3.99 16.31
CA GLU A 129 13.64 3.02 17.32
C GLU A 129 12.59 3.63 18.23
N ARG A 130 11.65 2.82 18.71
CA ARG A 130 10.63 3.25 19.67
C ARG A 130 10.76 2.39 20.92
N HIS A 131 11.02 3.03 22.06
CA HIS A 131 11.17 2.45 23.38
C HIS A 131 10.12 2.95 24.36
N ASP A 132 9.55 4.15 24.14
CA ASP A 132 8.46 4.74 24.94
C ASP A 132 7.37 5.37 24.05
N ALA A 133 6.21 5.69 24.63
CA ALA A 133 5.17 6.45 23.94
C ALA A 133 5.62 7.88 23.60
N SER A 134 6.46 8.48 24.44
CA SER A 134 6.97 9.86 24.28
C SER A 134 7.94 10.04 23.11
N ASP A 135 8.46 8.95 22.54
CA ASP A 135 9.37 9.01 21.38
C ASP A 135 8.70 9.53 20.10
N LEU A 136 7.37 9.64 20.11
CA LEU A 136 6.53 10.06 18.99
C LEU A 136 5.78 11.38 19.25
N ASP A 137 6.05 12.02 20.39
CA ASP A 137 5.49 13.33 20.76
C ASP A 137 6.12 14.48 19.94
#